data_AF-R8CIT9-F1
#
_entry.id   AF-R8CIT9-F1
#
_cell.length_a   1.000
_cell.length_b   1.000
_cell.length_c   1.000
_cell.angle_alpha   90.00
_cell.angle_beta   90.00
_cell.angle_gamma   90.00
#
_symmetry.space_group_name_H-M   'P 1'
#
loop_
_entity.id
_entity.type
_entity.pdbx_description
1 polymer ?
#
loop_
_entity_poly.entity_id
_entity_poly.type
_entity_poly.pdbx_seq_one_letter_code
_entity_poly.pdbx_strand_id
1 'polypeptide(L)'
;MNPMIKDYIEKMNFEQIETASLTAENIENLKTKSGIVCPTRTTDLWISRNLAVMDVLGIPTVMESTTEFAIIDSLGVLLWTDNAEGTLEYIQGFVG
;
A
#
# COMPACT_ATOMS: atom_id res chain seq x y z
N MET A 1 -1.53 -2.88 14.09
CA MET A 1 -1.97 -1.77 13.21
C MET A 1 -2.83 -0.80 14.01
N ASN A 2 -2.67 0.52 13.81
CA ASN A 2 -3.52 1.55 14.44
C ASN A 2 -4.97 1.39 13.95
N PRO A 3 -6.00 1.43 14.82
CA PRO A 3 -7.40 1.25 14.41
C PRO A 3 -7.89 2.24 13.34
N MET A 4 -7.40 3.48 13.34
CA MET A 4 -7.75 4.48 12.33
C MET A 4 -7.15 4.14 10.97
N ILE A 5 -5.92 3.66 10.94
CA ILE A 5 -5.26 3.18 9.72
C ILE A 5 -6.00 1.95 9.18
N LYS A 6 -6.38 1.03 10.08
CA LYS A 6 -7.16 -0.16 9.71
C LYS A 6 -8.49 0.23 9.05
N ASP A 7 -9.29 1.06 9.70
CA ASP A 7 -10.56 1.55 9.18
C ASP A 7 -10.41 2.34 7.86
N TYR A 8 -9.29 3.06 7.72
CA TYR A 8 -8.98 3.77 6.48
C TYR A 8 -8.73 2.80 5.32
N ILE A 9 -7.86 1.80 5.53
CA ILE A 9 -7.52 0.77 4.53
C ILE A 9 -8.77 -0.04 4.13
N GLU A 10 -9.60 -0.45 5.10
CA GLU A 10 -10.83 -1.20 4.83
C GLU A 10 -11.83 -0.45 3.94
N LYS A 11 -11.71 0.87 3.82
CA LYS A 11 -12.53 1.74 2.97
C LYS A 11 -11.85 2.13 1.65
N MET A 12 -10.62 1.71 1.42
CA MET A 12 -9.90 1.98 0.16
C MET A 12 -10.40 1.09 -0.96
N ASN A 13 -10.33 1.59 -2.19
CA ASN A 13 -10.63 0.80 -3.37
C ASN A 13 -9.36 0.11 -3.85
N PHE A 14 -9.39 -1.21 -3.89
CA PHE A 14 -8.26 -2.01 -4.34
C PHE A 14 -8.53 -2.63 -5.71
N GLU A 15 -7.58 -2.46 -6.63
CA GLU A 15 -7.59 -3.12 -7.93
C GLU A 15 -6.58 -4.25 -7.94
N GLN A 16 -7.00 -5.45 -8.38
CA GLN A 16 -6.07 -6.56 -8.52
C GLN A 16 -5.26 -6.40 -9.81
N ILE A 17 -3.94 -6.51 -9.70
CA ILE A 17 -3.01 -6.50 -10.84
C ILE A 17 -2.11 -7.73 -10.71
N GLU A 18 -1.99 -8.49 -11.80
CA GLU A 18 -1.04 -9.60 -11.88
C GLU A 18 0.37 -9.12 -11.59
N THR A 19 1.07 -9.78 -10.67
CA THR A 19 2.39 -9.33 -10.19
C THR A 19 3.41 -9.18 -11.32
N ALA A 20 3.31 -10.02 -12.37
CA ALA A 20 4.17 -9.94 -13.55
C ALA A 20 3.92 -8.71 -14.44
N SER A 21 2.76 -8.05 -14.29
CA SER A 21 2.38 -6.84 -15.04
C SER A 21 2.52 -5.57 -14.21
N LEU A 22 2.91 -5.67 -12.94
CA LEU A 22 3.10 -4.52 -12.08
C LEU A 22 4.31 -3.70 -12.53
N THR A 23 4.14 -2.38 -12.61
CA THR A 23 5.20 -1.42 -12.92
C THR A 23 5.29 -0.34 -11.84
N ALA A 24 6.43 0.35 -11.76
CA ALA A 24 6.60 1.48 -10.86
C ALA A 24 5.58 2.59 -11.17
N GLU A 25 5.25 2.81 -12.44
CA GLU A 25 4.25 3.78 -12.88
C GLU A 25 2.85 3.46 -12.31
N ASN A 26 2.48 2.19 -12.17
CA ASN A 26 1.22 1.83 -11.52
C ASN A 26 1.19 2.27 -10.04
N ILE A 27 2.33 2.12 -9.35
CA ILE A 27 2.48 2.48 -7.94
C ILE A 27 2.50 4.02 -7.79
N GLU A 28 3.30 4.73 -8.59
CA GLU A 28 3.37 6.20 -8.56
C GLU A 28 2.02 6.86 -8.81
N ASN A 29 1.23 6.30 -9.73
CA ASN A 29 -0.06 6.83 -10.10
C ASN A 29 -1.22 6.39 -9.20
N LEU A 30 -0.95 5.68 -8.09
CA LEU A 30 -1.97 5.36 -7.09
C LEU A 30 -2.66 6.65 -6.62
N LYS A 31 -3.98 6.70 -6.74
CA LYS A 31 -4.79 7.82 -6.26
C LYS A 31 -5.00 7.73 -4.76
N THR A 32 -5.36 8.86 -4.15
CA THR A 32 -5.83 8.88 -2.76
C THR A 32 -6.98 7.90 -2.57
N LYS A 33 -6.97 7.13 -1.47
CA LYS A 33 -7.95 6.07 -1.17
C LYS A 33 -8.03 4.96 -2.22
N SER A 34 -6.95 4.72 -2.95
CA SER A 34 -6.81 3.56 -3.83
C SER A 34 -5.56 2.76 -3.51
N GLY A 35 -5.61 1.47 -3.82
CA GLY A 35 -4.50 0.57 -3.71
C GLY A 35 -4.51 -0.49 -4.80
N ILE A 36 -3.44 -1.26 -4.84
CA ILE A 36 -3.29 -2.41 -5.74
C ILE A 36 -3.17 -3.67 -4.90
N VAL A 37 -3.72 -4.77 -5.40
CA VAL A 37 -3.50 -6.11 -4.85
C VAL A 37 -2.72 -6.92 -5.85
N CYS A 38 -1.54 -7.37 -5.44
CA CYS A 38 -0.67 -8.22 -6.23
C CYS A 38 -0.67 -9.63 -5.63
N PRO A 39 -1.34 -10.60 -6.26
CA PRO A 39 -1.32 -11.97 -5.80
C PRO A 39 0.07 -12.58 -6.02
N THR A 40 0.65 -13.17 -4.97
CA THR A 40 1.89 -13.96 -5.07
C THR A 40 1.58 -15.44 -4.82
N ARG A 41 2.60 -16.31 -4.87
CA ARG A 41 2.41 -17.75 -4.60
C ARG A 41 2.00 -18.04 -3.16
N THR A 42 2.33 -17.18 -2.21
CA THR A 42 2.17 -17.46 -0.76
C THR A 42 1.18 -16.54 -0.06
N THR A 43 1.03 -15.29 -0.54
CA THR A 43 0.06 -14.33 0.00
C THR A 43 -0.24 -13.26 -1.03
N ASP A 44 -1.39 -12.61 -0.89
CA ASP A 44 -1.66 -11.36 -1.58
C ASP A 44 -0.89 -10.23 -0.91
N LEU A 45 -0.22 -9.41 -1.73
CA LEU A 45 0.45 -8.19 -1.31
C LEU A 45 -0.43 -7.01 -1.66
N TRP A 46 -0.78 -6.22 -0.65
CA TRP A 46 -1.65 -5.07 -0.77
C TRP A 46 -0.80 -3.81 -0.71
N ILE A 47 -0.88 -2.99 -1.75
CA ILE A 47 -0.03 -1.82 -1.94
C ILE A 47 -0.92 -0.59 -1.82
N SER A 48 -0.54 0.34 -0.96
CA SER A 48 -1.19 1.63 -0.82
C SER A 48 -0.15 2.72 -0.68
N ARG A 49 -0.57 3.99 -0.75
CA ARG A 49 0.26 5.07 -0.20
C ARG A 49 0.53 4.81 1.28
N ASN A 50 1.72 5.18 1.75
CA ASN A 50 2.06 5.05 3.16
C ASN A 50 1.13 5.93 4.01
N LEU A 51 0.71 5.43 5.16
CA LEU A 51 -0.30 6.07 6.01
C LEU A 51 0.30 6.51 7.33
N ALA A 52 0.04 7.76 7.71
CA ALA A 52 0.38 8.29 9.02
C ALA A 52 -0.85 8.87 9.71
N VAL A 53 -0.90 8.76 11.04
CA VAL A 53 -1.89 9.49 11.84
C VAL A 53 -1.25 10.78 12.33
N MET A 54 -1.85 11.91 12.00
CA MET A 54 -1.39 13.24 12.40
C MET A 54 -2.49 13.99 13.13
N ASP A 55 -2.12 14.87 14.05
CA ASP A 55 -3.06 15.81 14.65
C ASP A 55 -3.26 17.01 13.70
N VAL A 56 -4.50 17.20 13.24
CA VAL A 56 -4.90 18.34 12.41
C VAL A 56 -5.94 19.13 13.20
N LEU A 57 -5.53 20.27 13.75
CA LEU A 57 -6.40 21.17 14.53
C LEU A 57 -7.05 20.47 15.75
N GLY A 58 -6.33 19.58 16.43
CA GLY A 58 -6.81 18.80 17.58
C GLY A 58 -7.59 17.55 17.21
N ILE A 59 -7.63 17.19 15.92
CA ILE A 59 -8.36 16.02 15.42
C ILE A 59 -7.35 15.04 14.81
N PRO A 60 -7.22 13.81 15.36
CA PRO A 60 -6.38 12.78 14.75
C PRO A 60 -6.95 12.41 13.37
N THR A 61 -6.13 12.54 12.34
CA THR A 61 -6.51 12.36 10.94
C THR A 61 -5.50 11.45 10.24
N VAL A 62 -5.99 10.52 9.42
CA VAL A 62 -5.13 9.67 8.58
C VAL A 62 -4.73 10.44 7.33
N MET A 63 -3.43 10.50 7.07
CA MET A 63 -2.82 11.18 5.93
C MET A 63 -2.10 10.15 5.05
N GLU A 64 -2.26 10.31 3.73
CA GLU A 64 -1.56 9.51 2.71
C GLU A 64 -0.29 10.23 2.27
N SER A 65 0.83 9.50 2.22
CA SER A 65 2.09 10.00 1.67
C SER A 65 1.96 10.29 0.17
N THR A 66 2.69 11.30 -0.29
CA THR A 66 2.76 11.64 -1.71
C THR A 66 3.89 10.93 -2.45
N THR A 67 4.85 10.37 -1.72
CA THR A 67 6.10 9.83 -2.26
C THR A 67 6.43 8.43 -1.75
N GLU A 68 5.80 7.98 -0.68
CA GLU A 68 6.05 6.67 -0.08
C GLU A 68 4.81 5.78 -0.18
N PHE A 69 5.07 4.49 -0.31
CA PHE A 69 4.08 3.43 -0.46
C PHE A 69 4.35 2.35 0.58
N ALA A 70 3.30 1.71 1.02
CA ALA A 70 3.33 0.63 2.00
C ALA A 70 2.87 -0.67 1.34
N ILE A 71 3.55 -1.76 1.69
CA ILE A 71 3.12 -3.12 1.36
C ILE A 71 2.62 -3.76 2.64
N ILE A 72 1.37 -4.21 2.62
CA ILE A 72 0.76 -4.97 3.71
C ILE A 72 0.37 -6.37 3.22
N ASP A 73 0.36 -7.35 4.14
CA ASP A 73 -0.19 -8.67 3.85
C ASP A 73 -1.72 -8.70 4.00
N SER A 74 -2.31 -9.86 3.70
CA SER A 74 -3.74 -10.14 3.86
C SER A 74 -4.25 -10.04 5.31
N LEU A 75 -3.36 -9.99 6.31
CA LEU A 75 -3.68 -9.81 7.72
C LEU A 75 -3.56 -8.33 8.16
N GLY A 76 -3.17 -7.43 7.26
CA GLY A 76 -2.94 -6.02 7.54
C GLY A 76 -1.64 -5.74 8.29
N VAL A 77 -0.65 -6.64 8.18
CA VAL A 77 0.70 -6.44 8.72
C VAL A 77 1.53 -5.66 7.70
N LEU A 78 2.16 -4.58 8.14
CA LEU A 78 3.12 -3.82 7.33
C LEU A 78 4.38 -4.64 7.11
N LEU A 79 4.68 -4.92 5.84
CA LEU A 79 5.85 -5.68 5.42
C LEU A 79 7.00 -4.77 4.97
N TRP A 80 6.68 -3.73 4.21
CA TRP A 80 7.68 -2.85 3.59
C TRP A 80 7.15 -1.43 3.40
N THR A 81 8.05 -0.46 3.31
CA THR A 81 7.73 0.93 2.96
C THR A 81 8.88 1.52 2.15
N ASP A 82 8.57 2.09 1.00
CA ASP A 82 9.58 2.71 0.12
C ASP A 82 8.91 3.66 -0.88
N ASN A 83 9.70 4.26 -1.78
CA ASN A 83 9.20 4.86 -3.01
C ASN A 83 8.67 3.78 -3.99
N ALA A 84 8.19 4.21 -5.15
CA ALA A 84 7.59 3.30 -6.13
C ALA A 84 8.58 2.26 -6.69
N GLU A 85 9.83 2.63 -6.92
CA GLU A 85 10.88 1.73 -7.42
C GLU A 85 11.21 0.65 -6.38
N GLY A 86 11.50 1.06 -5.13
CA GLY A 86 11.81 0.11 -4.06
C GLY A 86 10.63 -0.79 -3.70
N THR A 87 9.40 -0.27 -3.82
CA THR A 87 8.17 -1.07 -3.66
C THR A 87 8.07 -2.14 -4.75
N LEU A 88 8.33 -1.79 -6.01
CA LEU A 88 8.34 -2.75 -7.11
C LEU A 88 9.42 -3.81 -6.92
N GLU A 89 10.66 -3.41 -6.58
CA GLU A 89 11.77 -4.33 -6.35
C GLU A 89 11.45 -5.35 -5.26
N TYR A 90 10.85 -4.90 -4.14
CA TYR A 90 10.41 -5.79 -3.07
C TYR A 90 9.43 -6.85 -3.58
N ILE A 91 8.41 -6.43 -4.34
CA ILE A 91 7.36 -7.31 -4.87
C ILE A 91 7.92 -8.31 -5.88
N GLN A 92 8.84 -7.86 -6.75
CA GLN A 92 9.49 -8.73 -7.73
C GLN A 92 10.31 -9.85 -7.08
N GLY A 93 10.80 -9.66 -5.85
CA GLY A 93 11.41 -10.71 -5.03
C GLY A 93 10.51 -11.92 -4.78
N PHE A 94 9.18 -11.79 -4.92
CA PHE A 94 8.20 -12.87 -4.74
C PHE A 94 7.79 -13.56 -6.06
N VAL A 95 8.24 -13.07 -7.21
CA VAL A 95 7.87 -13.60 -8.54
C VAL A 95 8.85 -14.69 -9.04
N GLY A 96 9.90 -14.98 -8.27
CA GLY A 96 10.93 -15.99 -8.58
C GLY A 96 10.41 -17.38 -8.94
#